data_AF-A0A8T1WNN8-F1
#
_entry.id   AF-A0A8T1WNN8-F1
#
_cell.length_a   1.000
_cell.length_b   1.000
_cell.length_c   1.000
_cell.angle_alpha   90.00
_cell.angle_beta   90.00
_cell.angle_gamma   90.00
#
_symmetry.space_group_name_H-M   'P 1'
#
loop_
_entity.id
_entity.type
_entity.pdbx_description
1 polymer ?
#
loop_
_entity_poly.entity_id
_entity_poly.type
_entity_poly.pdbx_seq_one_letter_code
_entity_poly.pdbx_strand_id
1 'polypeptide(L)'
;MTSVWRRLQLRIAGTTPARRFQEESDVGVAAVLSCFRSLKLDPQSANKWGSHYQWRLEHEELFDQAVEIVGTKKFEQQKQYVQDEIAKQVQSCFEAVLKMPKESEKSAPKMSLSGFERTSEVEEKLGISGDFQKLFGFALNVEESSVLGAGEGVKLRGAASIGSLVKHYLSELSNNPFARARFDSVIIDAKKESSKPRNPLAVAHKINHPPSGTPPNVLGFAFEFPPEEPFTTKEYDELIPNSFVQEPSRLSMIGKRAIVHGLAFVATADIANEEELFLNYRYNPNRPLPEWYTSVDVDSDRAMWK
;
A
#
# COMPACT_ATOMS: atom_id res chain seq x y z
N MET A 1 -28.37 3.68 -16.91
CA MET A 1 -28.00 2.65 -17.91
C MET A 1 -26.62 2.98 -18.48
N THR A 2 -25.61 2.12 -18.31
CA THR A 2 -24.28 2.30 -18.92
C THR A 2 -24.32 2.03 -20.42
N SER A 3 -23.75 2.95 -21.22
CA SER A 3 -23.71 2.83 -22.68
C SER A 3 -22.94 1.59 -23.13
N VAL A 4 -23.26 1.07 -24.33
CA VAL A 4 -22.60 -0.10 -24.92
C VAL A 4 -21.08 0.14 -25.05
N TRP A 5 -20.68 1.35 -25.45
CA TRP A 5 -19.28 1.77 -25.51
C TRP A 5 -18.59 1.74 -24.15
N ARG A 6 -19.25 2.21 -23.08
CA ARG A 6 -18.67 2.16 -21.72
C ARG A 6 -18.52 0.72 -21.23
N ARG A 7 -19.48 -0.18 -21.54
CA ARG A 7 -19.34 -1.61 -21.20
C ARG A 7 -18.18 -2.29 -21.94
N LEU A 8 -17.96 -1.92 -23.21
CA LEU A 8 -16.82 -2.42 -23.99
C LEU A 8 -15.49 -1.92 -23.40
N GLN A 9 -15.39 -0.63 -23.06
CA GLN A 9 -14.22 -0.07 -22.39
C GLN A 9 -13.91 -0.77 -21.06
N LEU A 10 -14.92 -0.99 -20.22
CA LEU A 10 -14.76 -1.69 -18.94
C LEU A 10 -14.29 -3.13 -19.12
N ARG A 11 -14.82 -3.83 -20.14
CA ARG A 11 -14.40 -5.19 -20.46
C ARG A 11 -12.94 -5.24 -20.95
N ILE A 12 -12.52 -4.26 -21.76
CA ILE A 12 -11.11 -4.12 -22.19
C ILE A 12 -10.21 -3.85 -20.97
N ALA A 13 -10.67 -3.03 -20.03
CA ALA A 13 -9.98 -2.75 -18.77
C ALA A 13 -10.09 -3.90 -17.73
N GLY A 14 -10.68 -5.04 -18.10
CA GLY A 14 -10.81 -6.18 -17.21
C GLY A 14 -11.71 -5.97 -16.00
N THR A 15 -12.62 -4.99 -15.98
CA THR A 15 -13.37 -4.63 -14.77
C THR A 15 -14.89 -4.61 -14.98
N THR A 16 -15.65 -4.55 -13.89
CA THR A 16 -17.12 -4.38 -13.90
C THR A 16 -17.49 -2.92 -13.60
N PRO A 17 -18.69 -2.44 -13.98
CA PRO A 17 -19.10 -1.07 -13.64
C PRO A 17 -19.05 -0.78 -12.14
N ALA A 18 -19.45 -1.73 -11.29
CA ALA A 18 -19.43 -1.60 -9.84
C ALA A 18 -18.00 -1.54 -9.28
N ARG A 19 -17.11 -2.43 -9.73
CA ARG A 19 -15.69 -2.40 -9.37
C ARG A 19 -15.00 -1.14 -9.83
N ARG A 20 -15.31 -0.64 -11.04
CA ARG A 20 -14.77 0.62 -11.53
C ARG A 20 -15.27 1.81 -10.72
N PHE A 21 -16.53 1.82 -10.31
CA PHE A 21 -17.04 2.87 -9.42
C PHE A 21 -16.31 2.86 -8.07
N GLN A 22 -16.06 1.68 -7.50
CA GLN A 22 -15.27 1.57 -6.28
C GLN A 22 -13.82 2.01 -6.49
N GLU A 23 -13.18 1.64 -7.61
CA GLU A 23 -11.84 2.14 -7.98
C GLU A 23 -11.85 3.67 -8.08
N GLU A 24 -12.84 4.26 -8.77
CA GLU A 24 -13.01 5.71 -8.89
C GLU A 24 -13.13 6.38 -7.51
N SER A 25 -13.90 5.79 -6.60
CA SER A 25 -14.04 6.26 -5.21
C SER A 25 -12.73 6.15 -4.41
N ASP A 26 -12.08 4.99 -4.43
CA ASP A 26 -10.85 4.73 -3.67
C ASP A 26 -9.69 5.60 -4.19
N VAL A 27 -9.60 5.79 -5.52
CA VAL A 27 -8.64 6.72 -6.15
C VAL A 27 -8.93 8.16 -5.74
N GLY A 28 -10.20 8.57 -5.71
CA GLY A 28 -10.60 9.91 -5.26
C GLY A 28 -10.15 10.17 -3.82
N VAL A 29 -10.40 9.21 -2.91
CA VAL A 29 -9.94 9.28 -1.52
C VAL A 29 -8.41 9.35 -1.46
N ALA A 30 -7.70 8.42 -2.09
CA ALA A 30 -6.24 8.42 -2.11
C ALA A 30 -5.66 9.74 -2.67
N ALA A 31 -6.30 10.34 -3.69
CA ALA A 31 -5.88 11.61 -4.26
C ALA A 31 -6.03 12.76 -3.27
N VAL A 32 -7.16 12.84 -2.55
CA VAL A 32 -7.36 13.83 -1.49
C VAL A 32 -6.32 13.65 -0.39
N LEU A 33 -6.10 12.42 0.08
CA LEU A 33 -5.15 12.15 1.15
C LEU A 33 -3.71 12.49 0.77
N SER A 34 -3.27 12.11 -0.44
CA SER A 34 -1.96 12.48 -0.96
C SER A 34 -1.82 13.99 -1.12
N CYS A 35 -2.86 14.67 -1.62
CA CYS A 35 -2.85 16.13 -1.77
C CYS A 35 -2.77 16.84 -0.43
N PHE A 36 -3.59 16.40 0.53
CA PHE A 36 -3.58 16.90 1.91
C PHE A 36 -2.20 16.75 2.55
N ARG A 37 -1.58 15.58 2.40
CA ARG A 37 -0.21 15.34 2.88
C ARG A 37 0.78 16.30 2.24
N SER A 38 0.72 16.51 0.94
CA SER A 38 1.65 17.40 0.23
C SER A 38 1.46 18.86 0.63
N LEU A 39 0.22 19.30 0.88
CA LEU A 39 -0.07 20.63 1.44
C LEU A 39 0.48 20.80 2.87
N LYS A 40 0.37 19.77 3.71
CA LYS A 40 0.94 19.77 5.08
C LYS A 40 2.46 19.83 5.10
N LEU A 41 3.12 19.20 4.12
CA LEU A 41 4.57 19.17 4.01
C LEU A 41 5.15 20.39 3.29
N ASP A 42 4.32 21.24 2.68
CA ASP A 42 4.79 22.47 2.05
C ASP A 42 5.41 23.42 3.11
N PRO A 43 6.70 23.77 2.97
CA PRO A 43 7.36 24.70 3.89
C PRO A 43 6.67 26.06 4.00
N GLN A 44 5.93 26.49 2.97
CA GLN A 44 5.16 27.74 3.01
C GLN A 44 3.96 27.64 3.94
N SER A 45 3.35 26.45 4.07
CA SER A 45 2.27 26.17 5.01
C SER A 45 2.78 26.15 6.45
N ALA A 46 3.99 25.61 6.68
CA ALA A 46 4.60 25.47 8.01
C ALA A 46 4.97 26.82 8.67
N ASN A 47 5.28 27.86 7.88
CA ASN A 47 5.70 29.16 8.39
C ASN A 47 4.55 30.10 8.79
N LYS A 48 3.30 29.71 8.51
CA LYS A 48 2.18 30.65 8.53
C LYS A 48 1.46 30.71 9.89
N TRP A 49 1.53 29.68 10.74
CA TRP A 49 0.62 29.58 11.88
C TRP A 49 1.23 28.90 13.11
N GLY A 50 0.97 29.47 14.30
CA GLY A 50 1.57 29.03 15.55
C GLY A 50 0.57 29.09 16.72
N SER A 51 -0.02 27.94 17.08
CA SER A 51 -0.41 27.49 18.43
C SER A 51 -1.25 26.21 18.34
N HIS A 52 -1.34 25.43 19.42
CA HIS A 52 -1.98 24.09 19.44
C HIS A 52 -3.50 24.09 19.17
N TYR A 53 -4.20 25.22 19.32
CA TYR A 53 -5.63 25.36 18.95
C TYR A 53 -5.81 25.72 17.47
N GLN A 54 -4.82 26.39 16.89
CA GLN A 54 -4.83 26.81 15.50
C GLN A 54 -4.61 25.62 14.57
N TRP A 55 -3.79 24.65 14.99
CA TRP A 55 -3.48 23.42 14.25
C TRP A 55 -4.69 22.59 13.80
N ARG A 56 -5.76 22.53 14.60
CA ARG A 56 -6.95 21.75 14.26
C ARG A 56 -7.79 22.40 13.16
N LEU A 57 -7.92 23.73 13.22
CA LEU A 57 -8.57 24.54 12.17
C LEU A 57 -7.70 24.57 10.90
N GLU A 58 -6.37 24.63 11.04
CA GLU A 58 -5.42 24.52 9.93
C GLU A 58 -5.57 23.20 9.17
N HIS A 59 -5.72 22.08 9.87
CA HIS A 59 -5.91 20.78 9.25
C HIS A 59 -7.24 20.67 8.50
N GLU A 60 -8.30 21.25 9.03
CA GLU A 60 -9.61 21.28 8.36
C GLU A 60 -9.53 22.12 7.08
N GLU A 61 -8.96 23.33 7.14
CA GLU A 61 -8.77 24.20 5.96
C GLU A 61 -7.89 23.55 4.88
N LEU A 62 -6.77 22.93 5.26
CA LEU A 62 -5.90 22.24 4.32
C LEU A 62 -6.57 21.00 3.71
N PHE A 63 -7.42 20.31 4.48
CA PHE A 63 -8.17 19.17 3.97
C PHE A 63 -9.24 19.62 2.98
N ASP A 64 -9.99 20.68 3.29
CA ASP A 64 -10.95 21.29 2.38
C ASP A 64 -10.28 21.77 1.09
N GLN A 65 -9.11 22.41 1.21
CA GLN A 65 -8.31 22.80 0.05
C GLN A 65 -7.90 21.59 -0.80
N ALA A 66 -7.50 20.46 -0.17
CA ALA A 66 -7.18 19.24 -0.89
C ALA A 66 -8.41 18.66 -1.62
N VAL A 67 -9.58 18.68 -0.98
CA VAL A 67 -10.86 18.26 -1.59
C VAL A 67 -11.20 19.13 -2.78
N GLU A 68 -11.06 20.45 -2.69
CA GLU A 68 -11.30 21.38 -3.80
C GLU A 68 -10.33 21.12 -4.98
N ILE A 69 -9.03 21.02 -4.71
CA ILE A 69 -8.01 20.78 -5.73
C ILE A 69 -8.29 19.46 -6.47
N VAL A 70 -8.59 18.39 -5.74
CA VAL A 70 -8.83 17.06 -6.31
C VAL A 70 -10.20 16.97 -6.97
N GLY A 71 -11.20 17.67 -6.44
CA GLY A 71 -12.57 17.70 -6.98
C GLY A 71 -12.66 18.32 -8.37
N THR A 72 -11.71 19.19 -8.75
CA THR A 72 -11.61 19.73 -10.12
C THR A 72 -11.00 18.76 -11.13
N LYS A 73 -10.37 17.66 -10.67
CA LYS A 73 -9.67 16.69 -11.52
C LYS A 73 -10.61 15.56 -11.95
N LYS A 74 -10.45 15.10 -13.19
CA LYS A 74 -11.10 13.86 -13.66
C LYS A 74 -10.40 12.64 -13.07
N PHE A 75 -11.10 11.50 -13.01
CA PHE A 75 -10.56 10.23 -12.49
C PHE A 75 -9.14 9.90 -12.98
N GLU A 76 -8.86 9.99 -14.29
CA GLU A 76 -7.51 9.65 -14.80
C GLU A 76 -6.43 10.62 -14.30
N GLN A 77 -6.78 11.90 -14.07
CA GLN A 77 -5.88 12.89 -13.49
C GLN A 77 -5.67 12.66 -11.98
N GLN A 78 -6.72 12.23 -11.27
CA GLN A 78 -6.62 11.83 -9.86
C GLN A 78 -5.74 10.58 -9.72
N LYS A 79 -5.96 9.57 -10.57
CA LYS A 79 -5.15 8.35 -10.61
C LYS A 79 -3.69 8.66 -10.87
N GLN A 80 -3.39 9.46 -11.90
CA GLN A 80 -2.02 9.87 -12.21
C GLN A 80 -1.38 10.64 -11.05
N TYR A 81 -2.11 11.56 -10.43
CA TYR A 81 -1.62 12.30 -9.26
C TYR A 81 -1.21 11.36 -8.12
N VAL A 82 -2.04 10.36 -7.80
CA VAL A 82 -1.70 9.37 -6.77
C VAL A 82 -0.52 8.49 -7.18
N GLN A 83 -0.41 8.07 -8.46
CA GLN A 83 0.77 7.35 -8.95
C GLN A 83 2.04 8.17 -8.72
N ASP A 84 2.04 9.45 -9.08
CA ASP A 84 3.20 10.32 -8.98
C ASP A 84 3.60 10.55 -7.51
N GLU A 85 2.64 10.82 -6.62
CA GLU A 85 2.91 11.02 -5.19
C GLU A 85 3.38 9.74 -4.50
N ILE A 86 2.82 8.58 -4.86
CA ILE A 86 3.31 7.29 -4.34
C ILE A 86 4.70 7.01 -4.90
N ALA A 87 4.94 7.20 -6.20
CA ALA A 87 6.25 6.95 -6.81
C ALA A 87 7.37 7.74 -6.14
N LYS A 88 7.16 9.01 -5.78
CA LYS A 88 8.12 9.82 -5.00
C LYS A 88 8.43 9.18 -3.64
N GLN A 89 7.41 8.66 -2.95
CA GLN A 89 7.58 7.99 -1.66
C GLN A 89 8.32 6.65 -1.82
N VAL A 90 7.98 5.85 -2.84
CA VAL A 90 8.68 4.59 -3.15
C VAL A 90 10.15 4.83 -3.50
N GLN A 91 10.42 5.83 -4.34
CA GLN A 91 11.79 6.20 -4.68
C GLN A 91 12.57 6.55 -3.41
N SER A 92 12.01 7.42 -2.56
CA SER A 92 12.64 7.77 -1.28
C SER A 92 12.92 6.52 -0.43
N CYS A 93 11.95 5.59 -0.39
CA CYS A 93 12.08 4.27 0.26
C CYS A 93 13.28 3.48 -0.26
N PHE A 94 13.38 3.33 -1.58
CA PHE A 94 14.45 2.57 -2.21
C PHE A 94 15.81 3.23 -2.03
N GLU A 95 15.90 4.57 -2.17
CA GLU A 95 17.14 5.29 -1.95
C GLU A 95 17.72 5.07 -0.56
N ALA A 96 16.88 5.09 0.48
CA ALA A 96 17.37 4.85 1.83
C ALA A 96 17.81 3.41 2.02
N VAL A 97 17.07 2.41 1.49
CA VAL A 97 17.48 1.00 1.53
C VAL A 97 18.84 0.83 0.83
N LEU A 98 19.06 1.50 -0.30
CA LEU A 98 20.34 1.46 -1.02
C LEU A 98 21.49 2.18 -0.28
N LYS A 99 21.17 3.22 0.51
CA LYS A 99 22.13 3.98 1.33
C LYS A 99 22.48 3.28 2.65
N MET A 100 21.76 2.22 3.03
CA MET A 100 22.03 1.49 4.28
C MET A 100 23.38 0.78 4.23
N PRO A 101 24.13 0.76 5.36
CA PRO A 101 25.34 -0.02 5.45
C PRO A 101 25.03 -1.50 5.18
N LYS A 102 25.64 -2.08 4.15
CA LYS A 102 25.58 -3.53 3.93
C LYS A 102 26.45 -4.19 5.01
N GLU A 103 25.88 -4.55 6.16
CA GLU A 103 26.58 -5.33 7.19
C GLU A 103 26.77 -6.79 6.74
N SER A 104 27.55 -7.00 5.69
CA SER A 104 27.95 -8.32 5.23
C SER A 104 29.45 -8.52 5.40
N GLU A 105 29.98 -8.43 6.63
CA GLU A 105 31.26 -9.07 6.99
C GLU A 105 31.38 -9.60 8.43
N LYS A 106 30.40 -9.47 9.33
CA LYS A 106 30.57 -9.95 10.72
C LYS A 106 29.33 -10.55 11.37
N SER A 107 28.92 -11.76 10.99
CA SER A 107 28.46 -12.71 12.00
C SER A 107 28.70 -14.16 11.55
N ALA A 108 29.47 -14.89 12.34
CA ALA A 108 29.65 -16.33 12.19
C ALA A 108 28.34 -17.06 12.57
N PRO A 109 28.02 -18.22 11.95
CA PRO A 109 26.74 -18.88 12.15
C PRO A 109 26.65 -19.46 13.56
N LYS A 110 25.69 -18.98 14.36
CA LYS A 110 25.22 -19.69 15.55
C LYS A 110 24.17 -20.70 15.12
N MET A 111 24.42 -21.98 15.35
CA MET A 111 23.48 -23.06 15.06
C MET A 111 22.21 -22.92 15.92
N SER A 112 21.05 -22.85 15.28
CA SER A 112 19.73 -23.00 15.90
C SER A 112 19.22 -24.42 15.64
N LEU A 113 18.81 -25.12 16.70
CA LEU A 113 18.45 -26.54 16.73
C LEU A 113 16.92 -26.77 16.75
N SER A 114 16.12 -25.79 16.33
CA SER A 114 14.68 -25.93 16.11
C SER A 114 14.34 -25.53 14.68
N GLY A 115 13.90 -26.48 13.86
CA GLY A 115 13.59 -26.33 12.43
C GLY A 115 12.37 -25.48 12.07
N PHE A 116 12.14 -24.39 12.81
CA PHE A 116 11.21 -23.31 12.46
C PHE A 116 11.99 -22.00 12.52
N GLU A 117 12.26 -21.42 11.35
CA GLU A 117 12.90 -20.10 11.23
C GLU A 117 11.94 -19.02 11.76
N ARG A 118 12.32 -18.34 12.85
CA ARG A 118 11.66 -17.10 13.29
C ARG A 118 12.07 -15.98 12.34
N THR A 119 11.09 -15.19 11.90
CA THR A 119 11.21 -14.00 11.06
C THR A 119 12.10 -12.88 11.65
N SER A 120 12.52 -13.01 12.91
CA SER A 120 13.56 -12.15 13.51
C SER A 120 14.88 -12.17 12.73
N GLU A 121 15.17 -13.25 11.98
CA GLU A 121 16.39 -13.29 11.16
C GLU A 121 16.36 -12.35 9.95
N VAL A 122 15.20 -11.90 9.44
CA VAL A 122 15.18 -10.96 8.29
C VAL A 122 15.52 -9.55 8.75
N GLU A 123 14.95 -9.12 9.88
CA GLU A 123 15.29 -7.83 10.51
C GLU A 123 16.75 -7.81 11.00
N GLU A 124 17.24 -8.94 11.53
CA GLU A 124 18.61 -9.10 12.03
C GLU A 124 19.64 -9.32 10.90
N LYS A 125 19.30 -10.01 9.80
CA LYS A 125 20.18 -10.17 8.61
C LYS A 125 20.30 -8.90 7.78
N LEU A 126 19.30 -8.03 7.81
CA LEU A 126 19.31 -6.79 7.04
C LEU A 126 19.66 -5.56 7.91
N GLY A 127 19.82 -5.70 9.23
CA GLY A 127 20.23 -4.63 10.15
C GLY A 127 19.26 -3.44 10.24
N ILE A 128 17.98 -3.65 9.94
CA ILE A 128 17.10 -2.57 9.42
C ILE A 128 16.51 -1.68 10.51
N SER A 129 16.13 -2.22 11.68
CA SER A 129 15.06 -1.57 12.47
C SER A 129 15.45 -0.18 13.00
N GLY A 130 16.70 0.01 13.44
CA GLY A 130 17.16 1.26 14.04
C GLY A 130 17.45 2.38 13.03
N ASP A 131 17.95 2.06 11.83
CA ASP A 131 18.37 3.06 10.85
C ASP A 131 17.27 3.35 9.82
N PHE A 132 16.38 2.40 9.55
CA PHE A 132 15.19 2.62 8.72
C PHE A 132 14.21 3.60 9.37
N GLN A 133 13.92 3.40 10.66
CA GLN A 133 13.03 4.29 11.40
C GLN A 133 13.58 5.73 11.47
N LYS A 134 14.91 5.91 11.60
CA LYS A 134 15.52 7.25 11.58
C LYS A 134 15.38 7.95 10.23
N LEU A 135 15.44 7.19 9.13
CA LEU A 135 15.38 7.75 7.77
C LEU A 135 13.94 8.01 7.32
N PHE A 136 12.97 7.19 7.72
CA PHE A 136 11.56 7.29 7.29
C PHE A 136 10.60 7.83 8.33
N GLY A 137 11.03 7.99 9.57
CA GLY A 137 10.15 8.29 10.70
C GLY A 137 9.34 7.08 11.20
N PHE A 138 9.32 5.98 10.43
CA PHE A 138 8.73 4.71 10.86
C PHE A 138 9.40 3.48 10.23
N ALA A 139 9.14 2.31 10.82
CA ALA A 139 9.41 0.99 10.30
C ALA A 139 8.17 0.11 10.46
N LEU A 140 8.11 -1.01 9.73
CA LEU A 140 7.02 -1.98 9.84
C LEU A 140 7.56 -3.27 10.45
N ASN A 141 6.88 -3.74 11.48
CA ASN A 141 7.23 -4.99 12.15
C ASN A 141 6.11 -6.00 11.97
N VAL A 142 6.48 -7.22 11.62
CA VAL A 142 5.56 -8.36 11.61
C VAL A 142 5.66 -9.05 12.96
N GLU A 143 4.58 -9.03 13.71
CA GLU A 143 4.53 -9.55 15.09
C GLU A 143 3.14 -10.11 15.38
N GLU A 144 2.91 -10.67 16.58
CA GLU A 144 1.59 -11.19 16.96
C GLU A 144 0.52 -10.09 16.85
N SER A 145 -0.56 -10.42 16.12
CA SER A 145 -1.68 -9.52 15.89
C SER A 145 -2.44 -9.28 17.19
N SER A 146 -2.98 -8.07 17.34
CA SER A 146 -3.95 -7.77 18.40
C SER A 146 -5.31 -8.43 18.18
N VAL A 147 -5.58 -8.93 16.96
CA VAL A 147 -6.81 -9.64 16.61
C VAL A 147 -6.69 -11.11 17.02
N LEU A 148 -7.59 -11.52 17.92
CA LEU A 148 -7.61 -12.89 18.43
C LEU A 148 -7.72 -13.92 17.30
N GLY A 149 -6.72 -14.81 17.21
CA GLY A 149 -6.70 -15.89 16.22
C GLY A 149 -6.28 -15.47 14.81
N ALA A 150 -5.89 -14.22 14.58
CA ALA A 150 -5.38 -13.76 13.28
C ALA A 150 -3.91 -14.13 13.03
N GLY A 151 -3.20 -14.63 14.06
CA GLY A 151 -1.79 -14.98 13.96
C GLY A 151 -0.91 -13.74 13.96
N GLU A 152 -0.14 -13.53 12.90
CA GLU A 152 0.72 -12.35 12.75
C GLU A 152 -0.06 -11.17 12.16
N GLY A 153 0.30 -9.97 12.59
CA GLY A 153 -0.15 -8.69 12.07
C GLY A 153 1.03 -7.79 11.73
N VAL A 154 0.73 -6.56 11.30
CA VAL A 154 1.78 -5.58 10.95
C VAL A 154 1.58 -4.37 11.83
N LYS A 155 2.58 -4.06 12.66
CA LYS A 155 2.57 -2.86 13.48
C LYS A 155 3.55 -1.83 12.95
N LEU A 156 3.21 -0.57 13.17
CA LEU A 156 4.05 0.56 12.83
C LEU A 156 4.93 0.94 14.02
N ARG A 157 6.25 0.97 13.84
CA ARG A 157 7.22 1.50 14.81
C ARG A 157 7.60 2.90 14.38
N GLY A 158 7.29 3.93 15.15
CA GLY A 158 7.42 5.35 14.79
C GLY A 158 6.07 6.02 14.60
N ALA A 159 5.94 6.91 13.64
CA ALA A 159 4.64 7.49 13.28
C ALA A 159 4.56 7.71 11.76
N ALA A 160 3.40 7.44 11.18
CA ALA A 160 3.11 7.80 9.79
C ALA A 160 1.93 8.76 9.74
N SER A 161 2.10 9.86 9.01
CA SER A 161 1.00 10.79 8.77
C SER A 161 0.04 10.24 7.72
N ILE A 162 -1.21 10.67 7.79
CA ILE A 162 -2.22 10.46 6.74
C ILE A 162 -1.68 10.77 5.34
N GLY A 163 -2.05 9.95 4.36
CA GLY A 163 -1.57 10.04 2.98
C GLY A 163 -0.17 9.44 2.77
N SER A 164 0.51 8.98 3.82
CA SER A 164 1.81 8.33 3.68
C SER A 164 1.65 6.94 3.07
N LEU A 165 2.56 6.61 2.16
CA LEU A 165 2.79 5.25 1.73
C LEU A 165 3.36 4.49 2.92
N VAL A 166 2.52 3.67 3.56
CA VAL A 166 2.96 2.83 4.66
C VAL A 166 3.47 1.49 4.17
N LYS A 167 3.16 1.08 2.93
CA LYS A 167 3.52 -0.27 2.47
C LYS A 167 3.38 -0.56 0.98
N HIS A 168 4.07 -1.63 0.55
CA HIS A 168 3.82 -2.34 -0.71
C HIS A 168 3.33 -3.77 -0.52
N TYR A 169 2.48 -4.17 -1.46
CA TYR A 169 1.46 -5.17 -1.24
C TYR A 169 1.75 -6.62 -1.66
N LEU A 170 1.16 -7.58 -0.91
CA LEU A 170 0.82 -9.01 -1.24
C LEU A 170 -0.47 -9.50 -0.43
N SER A 171 -1.28 -10.52 -0.86
CA SER A 171 -2.54 -11.26 -0.31
C SER A 171 -3.95 -10.62 0.06
N GLU A 172 -5.17 -10.97 -0.45
CA GLU A 172 -5.85 -12.19 -0.99
C GLU A 172 -7.07 -12.01 -1.99
N LEU A 173 -7.26 -12.91 -3.00
CA LEU A 173 -8.50 -13.30 -3.72
C LEU A 173 -8.27 -14.60 -4.57
N SER A 174 -8.07 -15.79 -3.95
CA SER A 174 -8.31 -17.17 -4.48
C SER A 174 -7.56 -18.25 -3.64
N ASN A 175 -7.64 -19.54 -4.01
CA ASN A 175 -6.96 -20.71 -3.40
C ASN A 175 -5.41 -20.66 -3.36
N ASN A 176 -4.80 -19.52 -3.69
CA ASN A 176 -3.40 -19.21 -3.45
C ASN A 176 -3.35 -18.08 -2.39
N PRO A 177 -2.88 -18.35 -1.15
CA PRO A 177 -2.93 -17.38 -0.04
C PRO A 177 -2.05 -16.14 -0.29
N PHE A 178 -1.31 -16.14 -1.39
CA PHE A 178 -0.38 -15.09 -1.79
C PHE A 178 -0.91 -14.21 -2.94
N ALA A 179 -2.05 -14.57 -3.55
CA ALA A 179 -2.57 -13.90 -4.74
C ALA A 179 -3.64 -12.85 -4.42
N ARG A 180 -3.61 -11.64 -5.03
CA ARG A 180 -4.71 -10.65 -4.97
C ARG A 180 -5.05 -10.04 -6.30
N ALA A 181 -6.35 -9.86 -6.51
CA ALA A 181 -6.88 -9.13 -7.64
C ALA A 181 -6.84 -7.60 -7.39
N ARG A 182 -6.32 -6.86 -8.36
CA ARG A 182 -6.55 -5.43 -8.54
C ARG A 182 -7.92 -5.20 -9.18
N PHE A 183 -8.40 -3.95 -9.16
CA PHE A 183 -9.66 -3.57 -9.80
C PHE A 183 -9.67 -3.75 -11.33
N ASP A 184 -8.49 -3.78 -11.96
CA ASP A 184 -8.27 -4.06 -13.39
C ASP A 184 -8.13 -5.58 -13.70
N SER A 185 -8.45 -6.43 -12.73
CA SER A 185 -8.33 -7.90 -12.79
C SER A 185 -6.91 -8.44 -12.95
N VAL A 186 -5.87 -7.60 -12.81
CA VAL A 186 -4.51 -8.11 -12.63
C VAL A 186 -4.42 -8.83 -11.30
N ILE A 187 -3.93 -10.07 -11.31
CA ILE A 187 -3.68 -10.86 -10.09
C ILE A 187 -2.19 -10.78 -9.77
N ILE A 188 -1.85 -10.23 -8.61
CA ILE A 188 -0.49 -10.20 -8.07
C ILE A 188 -0.30 -11.42 -7.18
N ASP A 189 0.67 -12.30 -7.49
CA ASP A 189 1.02 -13.48 -6.70
C ASP A 189 2.34 -13.30 -5.94
N ALA A 190 2.26 -13.42 -4.62
CA ALA A 190 3.35 -13.23 -3.67
C ALA A 190 4.13 -14.49 -3.28
N LYS A 191 3.79 -15.66 -3.84
CA LYS A 191 4.18 -16.96 -3.26
C LYS A 191 5.68 -17.11 -3.05
N LYS A 192 6.49 -16.61 -3.99
CA LYS A 192 7.96 -16.73 -3.95
C LYS A 192 8.64 -15.73 -3.00
N GLU A 193 7.97 -14.63 -2.65
CA GLU A 193 8.55 -13.49 -1.91
C GLU A 193 8.17 -13.53 -0.42
N SER A 194 7.20 -14.37 -0.04
CA SER A 194 6.69 -14.52 1.33
C SER A 194 7.73 -14.97 2.38
N SER A 195 8.82 -15.61 1.96
CA SER A 195 9.87 -16.10 2.87
C SER A 195 11.15 -15.25 2.89
N LYS A 196 11.37 -14.43 1.85
CA LYS A 196 12.58 -13.59 1.68
C LYS A 196 12.20 -12.28 0.99
N PRO A 197 11.58 -11.32 1.71
CA PRO A 197 11.16 -10.07 1.09
C PRO A 197 12.38 -9.30 0.56
N ARG A 198 12.31 -8.82 -0.68
CA ARG A 198 13.36 -8.01 -1.32
C ARG A 198 13.63 -6.69 -0.60
N ASN A 199 12.66 -6.17 0.13
CA ASN A 199 12.81 -4.96 0.93
C ASN A 199 11.91 -4.99 2.18
N PRO A 200 12.21 -4.18 3.21
CA PRO A 200 11.50 -4.19 4.50
C PRO A 200 10.02 -3.80 4.41
N LEU A 201 9.62 -3.10 3.35
CA LEU A 201 8.25 -2.61 3.14
C LEU A 201 7.35 -3.64 2.42
N ALA A 202 7.89 -4.78 1.99
CA ALA A 202 7.19 -5.80 1.20
C ALA A 202 6.38 -6.81 2.05
N VAL A 203 5.87 -6.40 3.22
CA VAL A 203 5.23 -7.33 4.19
C VAL A 203 3.69 -7.27 4.19
N ALA A 204 3.06 -6.66 3.19
CA ALA A 204 1.63 -6.29 3.27
C ALA A 204 0.62 -7.42 3.33
N HIS A 205 1.03 -8.62 2.94
CA HIS A 205 0.22 -9.82 3.09
C HIS A 205 -0.07 -10.21 4.54
N LYS A 206 0.62 -9.54 5.47
CA LYS A 206 0.41 -9.66 6.91
C LYS A 206 -0.50 -8.56 7.48
N ILE A 207 -1.00 -7.62 6.66
CA ILE A 207 -1.98 -6.61 7.13
C ILE A 207 -3.32 -7.32 7.29
N ASN A 208 -3.82 -7.36 8.52
CA ASN A 208 -5.08 -8.02 8.84
C ASN A 208 -6.29 -7.18 8.47
N HIS A 209 -7.44 -7.87 8.43
CA HIS A 209 -8.72 -7.20 8.47
C HIS A 209 -8.96 -6.63 9.87
N PRO A 210 -9.56 -5.42 10.02
CA PRO A 210 -9.88 -4.91 11.34
C PRO A 210 -10.90 -5.82 12.06
N PRO A 211 -10.83 -5.91 13.40
CA PRO A 211 -11.88 -6.53 14.19
C PRO A 211 -13.15 -5.67 14.18
N SER A 212 -14.27 -6.26 14.64
CA SER A 212 -15.55 -5.55 14.74
C SER A 212 -15.42 -4.26 15.57
N GLY A 213 -15.95 -3.15 15.03
CA GLY A 213 -15.92 -1.84 15.68
C GLY A 213 -14.61 -1.05 15.48
N THR A 214 -13.59 -1.63 14.85
CA THR A 214 -12.34 -0.93 14.52
C THR A 214 -12.34 -0.51 13.04
N PRO A 215 -12.04 0.76 12.72
CA PRO A 215 -11.93 1.18 11.32
C PRO A 215 -10.61 0.69 10.70
N PRO A 216 -10.56 0.45 9.38
CA PRO A 216 -9.30 0.29 8.67
C PRO A 216 -8.53 1.61 8.68
N ASN A 217 -7.22 1.55 8.83
CA ASN A 217 -6.31 2.71 8.81
C ASN A 217 -5.39 2.73 7.58
N VAL A 218 -5.58 1.79 6.64
CA VAL A 218 -4.92 1.79 5.33
C VAL A 218 -5.88 1.53 4.18
N LEU A 219 -5.59 2.14 3.03
CA LEU A 219 -6.30 1.95 1.76
C LEU A 219 -5.36 1.39 0.69
N GLY A 220 -5.78 0.31 0.04
CA GLY A 220 -5.04 -0.26 -1.09
C GLY A 220 -5.24 0.55 -2.37
N PHE A 221 -4.14 0.86 -3.07
CA PHE A 221 -4.13 1.56 -4.35
C PHE A 221 -3.35 0.77 -5.39
N ALA A 222 -3.92 0.59 -6.58
CA ALA A 222 -3.27 -0.08 -7.70
C ALA A 222 -2.09 0.77 -8.22
N PHE A 223 -0.88 0.42 -7.81
CA PHE A 223 0.33 1.16 -8.13
C PHE A 223 1.02 0.59 -9.37
N GLU A 224 1.63 1.44 -10.18
CA GLU A 224 2.40 1.06 -11.35
C GLU A 224 3.80 1.63 -11.20
N PHE A 225 4.82 0.76 -11.20
CA PHE A 225 6.20 1.22 -11.15
C PHE A 225 6.52 2.00 -12.44
N PRO A 226 6.96 3.27 -12.33
CA PRO A 226 7.25 4.11 -13.50
C PRO A 226 8.26 3.45 -14.44
N PRO A 227 8.09 3.53 -15.76
CA PRO A 227 8.98 2.92 -16.76
C PRO A 227 10.21 3.78 -17.06
N GLU A 228 10.44 4.84 -16.30
CA GLU A 228 11.59 5.71 -16.39
C GLU A 228 12.58 5.48 -15.22
N GLU A 229 13.79 6.03 -15.36
CA GLU A 229 14.73 6.09 -14.24
C GLU A 229 14.12 6.87 -13.05
N PRO A 230 14.44 6.48 -11.80
CA PRO A 230 15.42 5.45 -11.42
C PRO A 230 14.87 4.01 -11.38
N PHE A 231 13.56 3.79 -11.58
CA PHE A 231 12.93 2.48 -11.39
C PHE A 231 13.36 1.39 -12.38
N THR A 232 13.92 1.79 -13.53
CA THR A 232 14.52 0.88 -14.53
C THR A 232 15.98 0.51 -14.26
N THR A 233 16.62 1.13 -13.27
CA THR A 233 18.01 0.81 -12.90
C THR A 233 18.07 -0.55 -12.20
N LYS A 234 19.21 -1.24 -12.30
CA LYS A 234 19.36 -2.59 -11.73
C LYS A 234 19.15 -2.57 -10.21
N GLU A 235 19.65 -1.54 -9.55
CA GLU A 235 19.58 -1.37 -8.10
C GLU A 235 18.14 -1.20 -7.61
N TYR A 236 17.29 -0.49 -8.37
CA TYR A 236 15.88 -0.32 -8.05
C TYR A 236 15.05 -1.54 -8.40
N ASP A 237 15.32 -2.17 -9.56
CA ASP A 237 14.63 -3.38 -10.00
C ASP A 237 14.78 -4.53 -8.99
N GLU A 238 15.97 -4.67 -8.38
CA GLU A 238 16.22 -5.64 -7.31
C GLU A 238 15.37 -5.39 -6.05
N LEU A 239 14.92 -4.16 -5.82
CA LEU A 239 14.06 -3.78 -4.68
C LEU A 239 12.56 -3.88 -5.00
N ILE A 240 12.16 -3.94 -6.27
CA ILE A 240 10.75 -4.12 -6.66
C ILE A 240 10.28 -5.50 -6.18
N PRO A 241 9.27 -5.57 -5.28
CA PRO A 241 8.88 -6.82 -4.64
C PRO A 241 8.11 -7.76 -5.57
N ASN A 242 7.61 -7.26 -6.69
CA ASN A 242 6.76 -8.02 -7.59
C ASN A 242 7.57 -8.53 -8.79
N SER A 243 7.30 -9.75 -9.20
CA SER A 243 7.79 -10.32 -10.45
C SER A 243 6.61 -10.78 -11.29
N PHE A 244 6.75 -10.72 -12.62
CA PHE A 244 5.77 -11.35 -13.49
C PHE A 244 5.91 -12.86 -13.37
N VAL A 245 4.77 -13.57 -13.28
CA VAL A 245 4.74 -15.03 -13.42
C VAL A 245 5.29 -15.47 -14.78
N GLN A 246 5.08 -14.64 -15.81
CA GLN A 246 5.69 -14.74 -17.13
C GLN A 246 5.96 -13.32 -17.66
N GLU A 247 7.21 -13.04 -18.05
CA GLU A 247 7.57 -11.73 -18.58
C GLU A 247 6.73 -11.40 -19.83
N PRO A 248 6.10 -10.21 -19.88
CA PRO A 248 5.40 -9.77 -21.07
C PRO A 248 6.40 -9.65 -22.22
N SER A 249 6.00 -10.03 -23.43
CA SER A 249 6.88 -9.84 -24.60
C SER A 249 7.21 -8.35 -24.77
N ARG A 250 8.42 -8.02 -25.22
CA ARG A 250 8.84 -6.62 -25.46
C ARG A 250 7.86 -5.86 -26.35
N LEU A 251 7.23 -6.55 -27.32
CA LEU A 251 6.20 -5.99 -28.19
C LEU A 251 4.93 -5.60 -27.40
N SER A 252 4.57 -6.37 -26.37
CA SER A 252 3.42 -6.08 -25.51
C SER A 252 3.69 -4.97 -24.47
N MET A 253 4.95 -4.60 -24.28
CA MET A 253 5.39 -3.49 -23.42
C MET A 253 5.49 -2.16 -24.18
N ILE A 254 5.48 -2.17 -25.51
CA ILE A 254 5.47 -0.95 -26.32
C ILE A 254 4.18 -0.16 -26.04
N GLY A 255 4.33 1.01 -25.41
CA GLY A 255 3.21 1.88 -25.02
C GLY A 255 2.58 1.54 -23.66
N LYS A 256 3.06 0.53 -22.94
CA LYS A 256 2.63 0.27 -21.55
C LYS A 256 3.51 1.06 -20.57
N ARG A 257 2.84 1.80 -19.69
CA ARG A 257 3.42 2.77 -18.74
C ARG A 257 3.89 2.15 -17.41
N ALA A 258 4.12 0.84 -17.32
CA ALA A 258 4.46 0.21 -16.06
C ALA A 258 5.50 -0.89 -16.25
N ILE A 259 6.56 -0.87 -15.42
CA ILE A 259 7.55 -1.95 -15.37
C ILE A 259 6.91 -3.20 -14.78
N VAL A 260 6.26 -3.06 -13.61
CA VAL A 260 5.54 -4.13 -12.91
C VAL A 260 4.27 -3.56 -12.28
N HIS A 261 3.20 -4.38 -12.22
CA HIS A 261 1.99 -4.03 -11.49
C HIS A 261 2.18 -4.26 -9.98
N GLY A 262 1.91 -3.22 -9.19
CA GLY A 262 1.95 -3.24 -7.74
C GLY A 262 0.61 -2.92 -7.09
N LEU A 263 0.59 -3.06 -5.78
CA LEU A 263 -0.39 -2.41 -4.93
C LEU A 263 0.37 -1.71 -3.80
N ALA A 264 -0.03 -0.48 -3.51
CA ALA A 264 0.51 0.36 -2.47
C ALA A 264 -0.57 0.56 -1.39
N PHE A 265 -0.15 0.80 -0.15
CA PHE A 265 -1.05 1.16 0.94
C PHE A 265 -0.80 2.56 1.41
N VAL A 266 -1.86 3.35 1.35
CA VAL A 266 -1.87 4.73 1.81
C VAL A 266 -2.54 4.76 3.19
N ALA A 267 -1.90 5.39 4.17
CA ALA A 267 -2.49 5.62 5.48
C ALA A 267 -3.73 6.52 5.35
N THR A 268 -4.86 6.09 5.91
CA THR A 268 -6.13 6.85 5.90
C THR A 268 -6.32 7.72 7.13
N ALA A 269 -5.42 7.61 8.11
CA ALA A 269 -5.35 8.41 9.32
C ALA A 269 -3.87 8.62 9.69
N ASP A 270 -3.61 9.51 10.66
CA ASP A 270 -2.31 9.50 11.34
C ASP A 270 -2.22 8.19 12.16
N ILE A 271 -1.13 7.44 11.99
CA ILE A 271 -0.89 6.14 12.62
C ILE A 271 0.22 6.30 13.65
N ALA A 272 -0.09 5.99 14.90
CA ALA A 272 0.84 6.15 16.02
C ALA A 272 1.78 4.94 16.20
N ASN A 273 2.78 5.11 17.07
CA ASN A 273 3.73 4.05 17.40
C ASN A 273 3.00 2.85 18.03
N GLU A 274 3.39 1.65 17.63
CA GLU A 274 2.79 0.35 17.98
C GLU A 274 1.40 0.09 17.41
N GLU A 275 0.81 1.00 16.62
CA GLU A 275 -0.51 0.75 16.04
C GLU A 275 -0.44 -0.33 14.95
N GLU A 276 -1.40 -1.24 14.98
CA GLU A 276 -1.56 -2.28 13.96
C GLU A 276 -2.23 -1.69 12.71
N LEU A 277 -1.70 -2.06 11.55
CA LEU A 277 -2.28 -1.70 10.26
C LEU A 277 -3.44 -2.65 9.95
N PHE A 278 -4.56 -2.06 9.55
CA PHE A 278 -5.80 -2.75 9.21
C PHE A 278 -6.32 -2.35 7.84
N LEU A 279 -6.59 -3.35 7.01
CA LEU A 279 -7.11 -3.21 5.66
C LEU A 279 -8.53 -3.77 5.58
N ASN A 280 -9.47 -3.00 5.04
CA ASN A 280 -10.77 -3.57 4.69
C ASN A 280 -10.61 -4.55 3.52
N TYR A 281 -10.88 -5.84 3.75
CA TYR A 281 -10.73 -6.89 2.75
C TYR A 281 -11.88 -6.92 1.75
N ARG A 282 -13.01 -6.29 2.08
CA ARG A 282 -14.20 -6.14 1.21
C ARG A 282 -14.64 -7.47 0.60
N TYR A 283 -14.80 -8.51 1.42
CA TYR A 283 -15.27 -9.81 0.94
C TYR A 283 -16.67 -9.73 0.34
N ASN A 284 -17.01 -10.66 -0.56
CA ASN A 284 -18.30 -10.66 -1.26
C ASN A 284 -19.44 -10.99 -0.30
N PRO A 285 -20.34 -10.04 0.03
CA PRO A 285 -21.41 -10.26 0.99
C PRO A 285 -22.52 -11.17 0.45
N ASN A 286 -22.48 -11.53 -0.84
CA ASN A 286 -23.39 -12.50 -1.46
C ASN A 286 -22.88 -13.95 -1.38
N ARG A 287 -21.76 -14.19 -0.68
CA ARG A 287 -21.19 -15.51 -0.40
C ARG A 287 -21.17 -15.75 1.12
N PRO A 288 -21.13 -17.02 1.59
CA PRO A 288 -20.82 -17.30 2.97
C PRO A 288 -19.51 -16.65 3.37
N LEU A 289 -19.54 -15.83 4.42
CA LEU A 289 -18.36 -15.16 4.97
C LEU A 289 -17.75 -16.02 6.08
N PRO A 290 -16.42 -16.01 6.25
CA PRO A 290 -15.79 -16.70 7.38
C PRO A 290 -16.29 -16.13 8.72
N GLU A 291 -16.38 -16.98 9.75
CA GLU A 291 -16.89 -16.58 11.08
C GLU A 291 -16.07 -15.46 11.74
N TRP A 292 -14.78 -15.37 11.41
CA TRP A 292 -13.89 -14.32 11.92
C TRP A 292 -14.07 -12.96 11.20
N TYR A 293 -14.71 -12.93 10.03
CA TYR A 293 -14.83 -11.73 9.21
C TYR A 293 -16.01 -10.88 9.65
N THR A 294 -15.78 -9.58 9.85
CA THR A 294 -16.83 -8.60 10.12
C THR A 294 -16.83 -7.52 9.04
N SER A 295 -17.92 -7.34 8.30
CA SER A 295 -17.99 -6.25 7.32
C SER A 295 -17.82 -4.88 7.97
N VAL A 296 -16.90 -4.07 7.44
CA VAL A 296 -16.69 -2.67 7.83
C VAL A 296 -17.84 -1.80 7.33
N ASP A 297 -18.25 -2.00 6.07
CA ASP A 297 -19.38 -1.30 5.44
C ASP A 297 -20.09 -2.26 4.48
N VAL A 298 -21.17 -2.87 4.96
CA VAL A 298 -21.95 -3.86 4.20
C VAL A 298 -22.57 -3.26 2.93
N ASP A 299 -22.96 -1.98 2.96
CA ASP A 299 -23.63 -1.34 1.84
C ASP A 299 -22.64 -0.99 0.73
N SER A 300 -21.46 -0.47 1.09
CA SER A 300 -20.35 -0.27 0.15
C SER A 300 -19.89 -1.62 -0.44
N ASP A 301 -19.72 -2.66 0.39
CA ASP A 301 -19.33 -3.99 -0.07
C ASP A 301 -20.37 -4.54 -1.06
N ARG A 302 -21.67 -4.49 -0.73
CA ARG A 302 -22.74 -4.93 -1.64
C ARG A 302 -22.73 -4.13 -2.94
N ALA A 303 -22.52 -2.81 -2.88
CA ALA A 303 -22.47 -1.96 -4.06
C ALA A 303 -21.31 -2.33 -4.99
N MET A 304 -20.14 -2.66 -4.44
CA MET A 304 -18.96 -3.11 -5.20
C MET A 304 -19.17 -4.49 -5.86
N TRP A 305 -19.89 -5.40 -5.18
CA TRP A 305 -20.10 -6.77 -5.63
C TRP A 305 -21.39 -7.00 -6.46
N LYS A 306 -22.13 -5.93 -6.81
CA LYS A 306 -23.23 -5.96 -7.77
C LYS A 306 -22.74 -6.16 -9.22
#